data_AF-A0A842VRA1-F1
#
_entry.id   AF-A0A842VRA1-F1
#
_cell.length_a   1.000
_cell.length_b   1.000
_cell.length_c   1.000
_cell.angle_alpha   90.00
_cell.angle_beta   90.00
_cell.angle_gamma   90.00
#
_symmetry.space_group_name_H-M   'P 1'
#
loop_
_entity.id
_entity.type
_entity.pdbx_description
1 polymer ?
#
loop_
_entity_poly.entity_id
_entity_poly.type
_entity_poly.pdbx_seq_one_letter_code
_entity_poly.pdbx_strand_id
1 'polypeptide(L)'
;MEENWDCDGAKPYKRETFMKAVNFLARFLTAIIGITSKRVEFPDILPGADGEVEISWQNERICFLLSVPESDDRKAGVYGRNKKTRDEFLLNFYPNDEIDMGLIEWFKKTL
;
A
#
# COMPACT_ATOMS: atom_id res chain seq x y z
N MET A 1 -8.20 -15.68 -9.78
CA MET A 1 -9.19 -15.33 -8.75
C MET A 1 -10.55 -15.44 -9.39
N GLU A 2 -11.56 -15.90 -8.66
CA GLU A 2 -12.91 -16.00 -9.20
C GLU A 2 -13.50 -14.59 -9.40
N GLU A 3 -14.34 -14.44 -10.41
CA GLU A 3 -15.10 -13.21 -10.62
C GLU A 3 -16.14 -13.06 -9.50
N ASN A 4 -16.34 -11.82 -9.01
CA ASN A 4 -17.27 -11.52 -7.92
C ASN A 4 -16.97 -12.28 -6.60
N TRP A 5 -15.68 -12.36 -6.24
CA TRP A 5 -15.24 -13.07 -5.03
C TRP A 5 -15.78 -12.47 -3.72
N ASP A 6 -16.18 -11.19 -3.73
CA ASP A 6 -16.72 -10.46 -2.59
C ASP A 6 -18.26 -10.42 -2.56
N CYS A 7 -18.93 -11.01 -3.55
CA CYS A 7 -20.38 -10.95 -3.76
C CYS A 7 -20.93 -9.53 -4.02
N ASP A 8 -20.08 -8.53 -4.29
CA ASP A 8 -20.45 -7.14 -4.61
C ASP A 8 -19.92 -6.67 -5.98
N GLY A 9 -19.60 -7.62 -6.85
CA GLY A 9 -19.15 -7.38 -8.22
C GLY A 9 -17.65 -7.17 -8.38
N ALA A 10 -16.82 -7.55 -7.39
CA ALA A 10 -15.38 -7.36 -7.52
C ALA A 10 -14.81 -8.06 -8.75
N LYS A 11 -14.03 -7.27 -9.50
CA LYS A 11 -13.23 -7.79 -10.60
C LYS A 11 -11.96 -8.42 -10.05
N PRO A 12 -11.54 -9.59 -10.58
CA PRO A 12 -10.26 -10.16 -10.24
C PRO A 12 -9.13 -9.23 -10.68
N TYR A 13 -8.08 -9.07 -9.86
CA TYR A 13 -6.91 -8.30 -10.27
C TYR A 13 -6.11 -9.09 -11.33
N LYS A 14 -5.48 -8.33 -12.24
CA LYS A 14 -4.55 -8.88 -13.23
C LYS A 14 -3.17 -9.11 -12.62
N ARG A 15 -2.41 -10.05 -13.19
CA ARG A 15 -1.03 -10.33 -12.76
C ARG A 15 -0.16 -9.07 -12.81
N GLU A 16 -0.38 -8.23 -13.81
CA GLU A 16 0.30 -6.96 -14.01
C GLU A 16 0.05 -6.00 -12.83
N THR A 17 -1.19 -5.89 -12.35
CA THR A 17 -1.52 -5.10 -11.15
C THR A 17 -0.81 -5.62 -9.91
N PHE A 18 -0.79 -6.93 -9.73
CA PHE A 18 -0.09 -7.56 -8.61
C PHE A 18 1.42 -7.28 -8.67
N MET A 19 2.03 -7.43 -9.84
CA MET A 19 3.45 -7.12 -10.02
C MET A 19 3.74 -5.64 -9.76
N LYS A 20 2.85 -4.72 -10.17
CA LYS A 20 2.96 -3.28 -9.86
C LYS A 20 2.96 -3.03 -8.35
N ALA A 21 2.04 -3.64 -7.62
CA ALA A 21 1.98 -3.54 -6.16
C ALA A 21 3.23 -4.10 -5.47
N VAL A 22 3.68 -5.30 -5.87
CA VAL A 22 4.89 -5.94 -5.31
C VAL A 22 6.15 -5.12 -5.60
N ASN A 23 6.28 -4.57 -6.80
CA ASN A 23 7.41 -3.72 -7.17
C ASN A 23 7.45 -2.43 -6.34
N PHE A 24 6.30 -1.78 -6.14
CA PHE A 24 6.21 -0.64 -5.24
C PHE A 24 6.63 -1.02 -3.82
N LEU A 25 6.06 -2.11 -3.29
CA LEU A 25 6.34 -2.59 -1.93
C LEU A 25 7.83 -2.87 -1.72
N ALA A 26 8.49 -3.53 -2.67
CA ALA A 26 9.91 -3.84 -2.60
C ALA A 26 10.77 -2.57 -2.55
N ARG A 27 10.47 -1.58 -3.41
CA ARG A 27 11.16 -0.28 -3.39
C ARG A 27 10.92 0.45 -2.06
N PHE A 28 9.67 0.46 -1.58
CA PHE A 28 9.27 1.13 -0.34
C PHE A 28 9.97 0.54 0.88
N LEU A 29 9.92 -0.79 1.04
CA LEU A 29 10.60 -1.48 2.13
C LEU A 29 12.12 -1.31 2.06
N THR A 30 12.71 -1.32 0.86
CA THR A 30 14.14 -1.06 0.68
C THR A 30 14.51 0.35 1.17
N ALA A 31 13.73 1.36 0.83
CA ALA A 31 13.94 2.73 1.30
C ALA A 31 13.79 2.85 2.82
N ILE A 32 12.75 2.26 3.40
CA ILE A 32 12.51 2.28 4.85
C ILE A 32 13.62 1.58 5.62
N ILE A 33 14.04 0.39 5.20
CA ILE A 33 15.12 -0.36 5.84
C ILE A 33 16.43 0.42 5.75
N GLY A 34 16.73 1.01 4.59
CA GLY A 34 17.93 1.82 4.38
C GLY A 34 18.00 3.06 5.28
N ILE A 35 16.86 3.70 5.55
CA ILE A 35 16.78 4.93 6.35
C ILE A 35 16.72 4.64 7.85
N THR A 36 16.03 3.58 8.26
CA THR A 36 15.70 3.36 9.68
C THR A 36 16.53 2.27 10.34
N SER A 37 17.15 1.37 9.55
CA SER A 37 17.75 0.11 10.04
C SER A 37 16.79 -0.77 10.86
N LYS A 38 15.48 -0.48 10.85
CA LYS A 38 14.46 -1.27 11.53
C LYS A 38 13.86 -2.29 10.57
N ARG A 39 13.53 -3.47 11.11
CA ARG A 39 12.70 -4.44 10.40
C ARG A 39 11.24 -3.99 10.49
N VAL A 40 10.56 -3.99 9.36
CA VAL A 40 9.11 -3.78 9.26
C VAL A 40 8.46 -5.16 9.16
N GLU A 41 7.34 -5.35 9.84
CA GLU A 41 6.51 -6.55 9.65
C GLU A 41 6.07 -6.65 8.18
N PHE A 42 5.84 -7.86 7.68
CA PHE A 42 5.33 -8.01 6.32
C PHE A 42 3.87 -7.54 6.26
N PRO A 43 3.50 -6.77 5.22
CA PRO A 43 2.10 -6.44 5.00
C PRO A 43 1.32 -7.65 4.48
N ASP A 44 0.01 -7.57 4.62
CA ASP A 44 -0.91 -8.37 3.83
C ASP A 44 -1.01 -7.78 2.41
N ILE A 45 -1.06 -8.65 1.41
CA ILE A 45 -1.34 -8.27 0.01
C ILE A 45 -2.67 -8.91 -0.36
N LEU A 46 -3.68 -8.09 -0.58
CA LEU A 46 -5.07 -8.49 -0.70
C LEU A 46 -5.66 -8.02 -2.04
N PRO A 47 -6.67 -8.73 -2.58
CA PRO A 47 -7.49 -8.16 -3.64
C PRO A 47 -8.24 -6.92 -3.14
N GLY A 48 -8.23 -5.85 -3.94
CA GLY A 48 -9.10 -4.70 -3.75
C GLY A 48 -10.36 -4.77 -4.63
N ALA A 49 -11.15 -3.71 -4.59
CA ALA A 49 -12.26 -3.49 -5.53
C ALA A 49 -11.74 -3.26 -6.96
N ASP A 50 -12.58 -3.43 -7.98
CA ASP A 50 -12.27 -2.99 -9.37
C ASP A 50 -10.89 -3.42 -9.93
N GLY A 51 -10.41 -4.62 -9.59
CA GLY A 51 -9.13 -5.13 -10.06
C GLY A 51 -7.90 -4.49 -9.41
N GLU A 52 -8.09 -3.70 -8.35
CA GLU A 52 -7.04 -3.12 -7.52
C GLU A 52 -6.35 -4.20 -6.67
N VAL A 53 -5.13 -3.90 -6.23
CA VAL A 53 -4.39 -4.71 -5.24
C VAL A 53 -4.11 -3.84 -4.03
N GLU A 54 -4.48 -4.34 -2.86
CA GLU A 54 -4.29 -3.65 -1.59
C GLU A 54 -3.08 -4.19 -0.84
N ILE A 55 -2.30 -3.30 -0.24
CA ILE A 55 -1.20 -3.61 0.66
C ILE A 55 -1.55 -3.00 2.02
N SER A 56 -1.66 -3.86 3.04
CA SER A 56 -2.14 -3.46 4.35
C SER A 56 -1.13 -3.79 5.45
N TRP A 57 -0.84 -2.81 6.31
CA TRP A 57 -0.25 -3.07 7.63
C TRP A 57 -1.27 -2.73 8.72
N GLN A 58 -1.67 -3.74 9.48
CA GLN A 58 -2.59 -3.57 10.60
C GLN A 58 -2.03 -4.25 11.85
N ASN A 59 -1.41 -3.46 12.74
CA ASN A 59 -0.91 -3.93 14.03
C ASN A 59 -1.28 -2.96 15.15
N GLU A 60 -0.73 -3.12 16.35
CA GLU A 60 -1.07 -2.27 17.51
C GLU A 60 -0.67 -0.80 17.32
N ARG A 61 0.27 -0.50 16.42
CA ARG A 61 0.82 0.84 16.19
C ARG A 61 0.24 1.51 14.96
N ILE A 62 -0.02 0.76 13.90
CA ILE A 62 -0.41 1.31 12.60
C ILE A 62 -1.68 0.69 12.03
N CYS A 63 -2.43 1.53 11.33
CA CYS A 63 -3.35 1.15 10.29
C CYS A 63 -2.85 1.81 9.01
N PHE A 64 -2.38 1.03 8.05
CA PHE A 64 -1.90 1.55 6.77
C PHE A 64 -2.53 0.73 5.66
N LEU A 65 -3.09 1.42 4.67
CA LEU A 65 -3.67 0.84 3.48
C LEU A 65 -3.14 1.56 2.26
N LEU A 66 -2.60 0.82 1.33
CA LEU A 66 -2.22 1.27 0.00
C LEU A 66 -3.06 0.51 -1.02
N SER A 67 -3.81 1.22 -1.85
CA SER A 67 -4.60 0.63 -2.94
C SER A 67 -3.94 0.98 -4.27
N VAL A 68 -3.53 -0.05 -5.01
CA VAL A 68 -2.84 0.05 -6.30
C VAL A 68 -3.81 -0.26 -7.42
N PRO A 69 -4.15 0.72 -8.29
CA PRO A 69 -5.14 0.52 -9.32
C PRO A 69 -4.65 -0.39 -10.44
N GLU A 70 -5.56 -1.07 -11.12
CA GLU A 70 -5.26 -1.82 -12.33
C GLU A 70 -4.66 -0.89 -13.40
N SER A 71 -5.35 0.21 -13.68
CA SER A 71 -4.97 1.17 -14.71
C SER A 71 -3.76 2.02 -14.33
N ASP A 72 -2.93 2.35 -15.31
CA ASP A 72 -1.74 3.19 -15.13
C ASP A 72 -2.03 4.70 -15.18
N ASP A 73 -3.22 5.09 -15.65
CA ASP A 73 -3.70 6.48 -15.63
C ASP A 73 -4.33 6.89 -14.29
N ARG A 74 -4.57 5.92 -13.39
CA ARG A 74 -5.09 6.15 -12.04
C ARG A 74 -3.96 6.18 -11.03
N LYS A 75 -4.07 7.11 -10.08
CA LYS A 75 -3.17 7.19 -8.93
C LYS A 75 -3.50 6.10 -7.92
N ALA A 76 -2.47 5.52 -7.32
CA ALA A 76 -2.62 4.77 -6.09
C ALA A 76 -2.95 5.69 -4.93
N GLY A 77 -3.77 5.20 -4.01
CA GLY A 77 -4.16 5.91 -2.80
C GLY A 77 -3.51 5.28 -1.57
N VAL A 78 -3.08 6.12 -0.64
CA VAL A 78 -2.59 5.71 0.67
C VAL A 78 -3.45 6.34 1.74
N TYR A 79 -3.87 5.52 2.68
CA TYR A 79 -4.32 5.93 4.00
C TYR A 79 -3.38 5.38 5.06
N GLY A 80 -2.93 6.23 5.96
CA GLY A 80 -2.15 5.86 7.12
C GLY A 80 -2.74 6.47 8.37
N ARG A 81 -2.77 5.71 9.46
CA ARG A 81 -3.09 6.18 10.80
C ARG A 81 -2.16 5.58 11.84
N ASN A 82 -1.52 6.45 12.61
CA ASN A 82 -0.81 6.05 13.83
C ASN A 82 -1.85 5.87 14.95
N LYS A 83 -2.01 4.65 15.46
CA LYS A 83 -3.03 4.33 16.47
C LYS A 83 -2.78 5.01 17.81
N LYS A 84 -1.52 5.31 18.14
CA LYS A 84 -1.11 5.94 19.39
C LYS A 84 -1.35 7.45 19.39
N THR A 85 -0.86 8.13 18.35
CA THR A 85 -0.99 9.61 18.26
C THR A 85 -2.30 10.05 17.62
N ARG A 86 -2.97 9.15 16.90
CA ARG A 86 -4.12 9.42 16.02
C ARG A 86 -3.78 10.30 14.82
N ASP A 87 -2.50 10.47 14.51
CA ASP A 87 -2.08 11.17 13.30
C ASP A 87 -2.49 10.37 12.06
N GLU A 88 -3.09 11.05 11.10
CA GLU A 88 -3.53 10.48 9.83
C GLU A 88 -2.68 11.01 8.67
N PHE A 89 -2.60 10.24 7.60
CA PHE A 89 -1.87 10.56 6.38
C PHE A 89 -2.66 10.07 5.17
N LEU A 90 -2.77 10.94 4.18
CA LEU A 90 -3.42 10.67 2.91
C LEU A 90 -2.50 11.12 1.80
N LEU A 91 -2.27 10.25 0.82
CA LEU A 91 -1.43 10.55 -0.34
C LEU A 91 -1.97 9.84 -1.57
N ASN A 92 -1.95 10.53 -2.72
CA ASN A 92 -2.20 9.92 -4.02
C ASN A 92 -0.97 10.10 -4.91
N PHE A 93 -0.45 9.02 -5.49
CA PHE A 93 0.76 9.04 -6.32
C PHE A 93 0.69 7.99 -7.44
N TYR A 94 1.55 8.10 -8.45
CA TYR A 94 1.66 7.05 -9.47
C TYR A 94 2.64 5.96 -9.01
N PRO A 95 2.24 4.67 -8.96
CA PRO A 95 3.08 3.59 -8.41
C PRO A 95 4.46 3.42 -9.04
N ASN A 96 4.60 3.85 -10.30
CA ASN A 96 5.82 3.73 -11.07
C ASN A 96 6.77 4.92 -10.88
N ASP A 97 6.33 6.01 -10.25
CA ASP A 97 7.16 7.18 -9.97
C ASP A 97 8.11 6.91 -8.78
N GLU A 98 8.97 7.87 -8.46
CA GLU A 98 9.77 7.87 -7.24
C GLU A 98 8.89 7.80 -5.99
N ILE A 99 9.40 7.17 -4.93
CA ILE A 99 8.66 7.07 -3.67
C ILE A 99 8.59 8.45 -3.05
N ASP A 100 7.36 8.87 -2.71
CA ASP A 100 7.13 10.12 -2.01
C ASP A 100 7.85 10.13 -0.65
N MET A 101 8.71 11.13 -0.44
CA MET A 101 9.48 11.25 0.80
C MET A 101 8.60 11.58 2.01
N GLY A 102 7.43 12.19 1.81
CA GLY A 102 6.43 12.43 2.86
C GLY A 102 5.83 11.12 3.37
N LEU A 103 5.57 10.15 2.48
CA LEU A 103 5.16 8.80 2.86
C LEU A 103 6.25 8.11 3.72
N ILE A 104 7.51 8.18 3.31
CA ILE A 104 8.64 7.62 4.06
C ILE A 104 8.73 8.26 5.45
N GLU A 105 8.69 9.58 5.53
CA GLU A 105 8.80 10.31 6.80
C GLU A 105 7.61 10.08 7.72
N TRP A 106 6.41 9.94 7.18
CA TRP A 106 5.24 9.58 7.96
C TRP A 106 5.38 8.16 8.52
N PHE A 107 5.69 7.18 7.66
CA PHE A 107 5.81 5.78 8.07
C PHE A 107 6.95 5.58 9.08
N LYS A 108 8.06 6.31 8.95
CA LYS A 108 9.15 6.28 9.94
C LYS A 108 8.70 6.65 11.35
N LYS A 109 7.77 7.60 11.49
CA LYS A 109 7.25 8.03 12.81
C LYS A 109 6.38 6.97 13.49
N THR A 110 5.99 5.94 12.75
CA THR A 110 5.09 4.89 13.25
C THR A 110 5.81 3.58 13.62
N LEU A 111 7.08 3.43 13.22
CA LEU A 111 7.95 2.28 13.53
C LEU A 111 8.48 2.29 14.96
#